data_AF-A0A531LGH5-F1
#
_entry.id   AF-A0A531LGH5-F1
#
_cell.length_a   1.000
_cell.length_b   1.000
_cell.length_c   1.000
_cell.angle_alpha   90.00
_cell.angle_beta   90.00
_cell.angle_gamma   90.00
#
_symmetry.space_group_name_H-M   'P 1'
#
loop_
_entity.id
_entity.type
_entity.pdbx_description
1 polymer ?
#
loop_
_entity_poly.entity_id
_entity_poly.type
_entity_poly.pdbx_seq_one_letter_code
_entity_poly.pdbx_strand_id
1 'polypeptide(L)' 'VYDIAYLGDMTVYHVRLDDGQVVRASTMNAARITEDPLSWNDRAWVSFRPDAGVVLTR' A
#
# COMPACT_ATOMS: atom_id res chain seq x y z
N VAL A 1 4.47 -3.15 7.06
CA VAL A 1 3.18 -2.42 7.11
C VAL A 1 3.11 -1.77 8.46
N TYR A 2 2.99 -0.44 8.51
CA TYR A 2 3.00 0.32 9.76
C TYR A 2 1.58 0.70 10.20
N ASP A 3 0.66 0.92 9.26
CA ASP A 3 -0.73 1.26 9.53
C ASP A 3 -1.65 0.79 8.39
N ILE A 4 -2.92 0.55 8.71
CA ILE A 4 -3.95 0.06 7.79
C ILE A 4 -5.24 0.84 8.02
N ALA A 5 -5.71 1.52 6.97
CA ALA A 5 -6.97 2.26 6.99
C ALA A 5 -8.00 1.59 6.08
N TYR A 6 -9.20 1.37 6.59
CA TYR A 6 -10.32 0.80 5.84
C TYR A 6 -11.28 1.91 5.40
N LEU A 7 -11.57 1.98 4.11
CA LEU A 7 -12.47 2.97 3.50
C LEU A 7 -13.68 2.30 2.84
N GLY A 8 -14.17 1.20 3.40
CA GLY A 8 -15.32 0.46 2.87
C GLY A 8 -14.99 -0.28 1.56
N ASP A 9 -14.92 0.44 0.45
CA ASP A 9 -14.62 -0.11 -0.88
C ASP A 9 -13.13 -0.40 -1.11
N MET A 10 -12.24 0.20 -0.32
CA MET A 10 -10.80 -0.02 -0.39
C MET A 10 -10.13 -0.12 0.97
N THR A 11 -8.94 -0.71 0.97
CA THR A 11 -8.01 -0.73 2.09
C THR A 11 -6.75 0.02 1.69
N VAL A 12 -6.29 0.93 2.55
CA VAL A 12 -5.07 1.72 2.37
C VAL A 12 -4.01 1.22 3.33
N TYR A 13 -2.88 0.78 2.79
CA TYR A 13 -1.71 0.36 3.54
C TYR A 13 -0.69 1.50 3.61
N HIS A 14 -0.27 1.84 4.83
CA HIS A 14 0.91 2.68 5.06
C HIS A 14 2.14 1.77 5.21
N VAL A 15 3.01 1.79 4.20
CA VAL A 15 4.26 1.02 4.19
C VAL A 15 5.41 1.95 4.53
N ARG A 16 6.04 1.73 5.69
CA ARG A 16 7.27 2.41 6.07
C ARG A 16 8.46 1.68 5.44
N LEU A 17 9.24 2.40 4.65
CA LEU A 17 10.48 1.92 4.04
C LEU A 17 11.63 1.95 5.07
N ASP A 18 12.72 1.25 4.76
CA ASP A 18 13.89 1.15 5.64
C ASP A 18 14.55 2.53 5.91
N ASP A 19 14.40 3.49 4.99
CA ASP A 19 14.87 4.87 5.15
C ASP A 19 13.89 5.78 5.93
N GLY A 20 12.77 5.22 6.39
CA GLY A 20 11.76 5.92 7.16
C GLY A 20 10.68 6.62 6.34
N GLN A 21 10.77 6.66 5.00
CA GLN A 21 9.70 7.20 4.17
C GLN A 21 8.44 6.33 4.26
N VAL A 22 7.26 6.95 4.12
CA VAL A 22 5.98 6.24 4.13
C VAL A 22 5.34 6.30 2.76
N VAL A 23 5.16 5.12 2.16
CA VAL A 23 4.38 4.95 0.93
C VAL A 23 2.96 4.56 1.29
N ARG A 24 1.99 5.22 0.66
CA ARG A 24 0.57 4.82 0.71
C ARG A 24 0.23 3.97 -0.50
N ALA A 25 -0.31 2.78 -0.28
CA ALA A 25 -0.79 1.89 -1.32
C ALA A 25 -2.25 1.53 -1.06
N SER A 26 -3.13 1.76 -2.04
CA SER A 26 -4.57 1.47 -1.93
C SER A 26 -4.92 0.24 -2.74
N THR A 27 -5.73 -0.66 -2.17
CA THR A 27 -6.26 -1.86 -2.84
C THR A 27 -7.77 -1.88 -2.73
N MET A 28 -8.47 -2.19 -3.83
CA MET A 28 -9.92 -2.35 -3.81
C MET A 28 -10.33 -3.64 -3.11
N ASN A 29 -11.36 -3.58 -2.26
CA ASN A 29 -11.99 -4.72 -1.61
C ASN A 29 -12.96 -5.44 -2.57
N ALA A 30 -12.45 -5.85 -3.74
CA ALA A 30 -13.25 -6.43 -4.83
C ALA A 30 -13.76 -7.85 -4.54
N ALA A 31 -13.13 -8.55 -3.59
CA ALA A 31 -13.53 -9.87 -3.12
C ALA A 31 -13.78 -9.84 -1.61
N ARG A 32 -14.74 -10.66 -1.15
CA ARG A 32 -15.04 -10.80 0.29
C ARG A 32 -13.96 -11.57 1.05
N ILE A 33 -13.25 -12.46 0.35
CA ILE A 33 -12.19 -13.29 0.90
C ILE A 33 -10.96 -13.06 0.04
N THR A 34 -9.88 -12.68 0.69
CA THR A 34 -8.54 -12.58 0.11
C THR A 34 -7.67 -13.57 0.85
N GLU A 35 -6.96 -14.43 0.12
CA GLU A 35 -5.98 -15.33 0.72
C GLU A 35 -4.76 -14.50 1.16
N ASP A 36 -4.33 -14.71 2.41
CA ASP A 36 -3.14 -14.11 3.02
C ASP A 36 -3.03 -12.57 2.85
N PRO A 37 -3.99 -11.80 3.39
CA PRO A 37 -3.94 -10.35 3.29
C PRO A 37 -2.78 -9.79 4.13
N LEU A 38 -2.13 -8.74 3.61
CA LEU A 38 -1.15 -7.96 4.37
C LEU A 38 -1.77 -7.48 5.69
N SER A 39 -1.02 -7.67 6.77
CA SER A 39 -1.38 -7.32 8.14
C SER A 39 -0.29 -6.47 8.79
N TRP A 40 -0.54 -6.10 10.05
CA TRP A 40 0.35 -5.28 10.85
C TRP A 40 1.76 -5.88 10.95
N ASN A 41 2.78 -5.02 10.83
CA ASN A 41 4.20 -5.38 10.91
C ASN A 41 4.75 -6.27 9.79
N ASP A 42 3.95 -6.64 8.78
CA ASP A 42 4.45 -7.45 7.66
C ASP A 42 5.53 -6.72 6.86
N ARG A 43 6.57 -7.46 6.44
CA ARG A 43 7.52 -6.94 5.46
C ARG A 43 6.90 -7.03 4.07
N ALA A 44 6.73 -5.89 3.42
CA ALA A 44 6.08 -5.78 2.11
C ALA A 44 7.04 -5.20 1.07
N TRP A 45 6.81 -5.56 -0.18
CA TRP A 45 7.47 -4.95 -1.34
C TRP A 45 6.54 -3.90 -1.94
N VAL A 46 7.06 -2.71 -2.19
CA VAL A 46 6.36 -1.69 -2.99
C VAL A 46 6.87 -1.81 -4.41
N SER A 47 5.97 -1.96 -5.36
CA SER A 47 6.29 -1.93 -6.79
C SER A 47 5.22 -1.15 -7.54
N PHE A 48 5.64 -0.52 -8.64
CA PHE A 48 4.77 0.16 -9.58
C PHE A 48 5.34 -0.06 -10.97
N ARG A 49 4.49 0.02 -11.98
CA ARG A 49 4.92 -0.14 -13.36
C ARG A 49 5.91 0.97 -13.75
N PRO A 50 6.82 0.73 -14.70
CA PRO A 50 7.77 1.76 -15.14
C PRO A 50 7.11 3.06 -15.64
N ASP A 51 5.87 2.97 -16.14
CA ASP A 51 5.07 4.06 -16.69
C ASP A 51 4.09 4.69 -15.68
N ALA A 52 4.07 4.24 -14.42
CA ALA A 52 3.14 4.71 -13.39
C ALA A 52 3.63 5.93 -12.59
N GLY A 53 4.88 6.36 -12.81
CA GLY A 53 5.48 7.49 -12.11
C GLY A 53 5.23 8.84 -12.80
N VAL A 54 4.97 9.87 -12.01
CA VAL A 54 5.00 11.28 -12.45
C VAL A 54 6.02 12.01 -11.60
N VAL A 55 6.86 12.84 -12.24
CA VAL A 55 7.83 13.68 -11.54
C VAL A 55 7.23 15.06 -11.39
N LEU A 56 7.07 15.51 -10.14
CA LEU A 56 6.72 16.89 -9.85
C LEU A 56 7.99 17.74 -9.86
N THR A 57 8.09 18.64 -10.83
CA THR A 57 9.12 19.69 -10.88
C THR A 57 8.45 21.05 -10.66
N ARG A 58 9.23 22.00 -10.13
CA ARG A 58 8.84 23.32 -9.63
C ARG A 58 7.65 24.00 -10.31
#